data_AF-A0A1E1WAW1-F1
#
_entry.id   AF-A0A1E1WAW1-F1
#
_cell.length_a   1.000
_cell.length_b   1.000
_cell.length_c   1.000
_cell.angle_alpha   90.00
_cell.angle_beta   90.00
_cell.angle_gamma   90.00
#
_symmetry.space_group_name_H-M   'P 1'
#
loop_
_entity.id
_entity.type
_entity.pdbx_description
1 polymer ?
#
loop_
_entity_poly.entity_id
_entity_poly.type
_entity_poly.pdbx_seq_one_letter_code
_entity_poly.pdbx_strand_id
1 'polypeptide(L)'
;ENTLEQQAAGTEPAAPPRRLRNDSYLGAVTRDNVIVRAGLQNVLQVFMTQAANVFLATPSPVAPPGALSQQQLLEEQTDTCKRVLNIYRYMVMHVAMDANSWEQLLLVLLQITSLVLTKVPPKRKQETLGGFLAPALFQTLIVTWIKANLNVAVKPELWQSFMELLTRLTHWEDLIKEWAKTMETLTRVLARHVYSLDLTEAPAAGA
;
A
#
# COMPACT_ATOMS: atom_id res chain seq x y z
N GLU A 1 -75.77 7.08 -50.95
CA GLU A 1 -74.85 5.96 -50.68
C GLU A 1 -73.60 6.57 -50.06
N ASN A 2 -73.32 6.58 -48.75
CA ASN A 2 -73.35 5.57 -47.68
C ASN A 2 -72.43 4.36 -47.88
N THR A 3 -71.21 4.51 -47.36
CA THR A 3 -70.35 3.53 -46.66
C THR A 3 -69.33 4.42 -45.91
N LEU A 4 -69.42 4.81 -44.62
CA LEU A 4 -69.55 4.08 -43.34
C LEU A 4 -68.61 2.86 -43.32
N GLU A 5 -67.65 2.63 -42.43
CA GLU A 5 -67.08 3.21 -41.19
C GLU A 5 -65.61 2.69 -41.18
N GLN A 6 -64.63 3.19 -40.42
CA GLN A 6 -64.40 2.69 -39.06
C GLN A 6 -63.09 3.28 -38.46
N GLN A 7 -63.22 3.83 -37.25
CA GLN A 7 -62.26 3.95 -36.13
C GLN A 7 -60.99 4.81 -36.32
N ALA A 8 -60.91 6.01 -35.73
CA ALA A 8 -60.67 6.28 -34.31
C ALA A 8 -59.31 5.76 -33.79
N ALA A 9 -58.35 6.67 -33.64
CA ALA A 9 -57.57 6.88 -32.40
C ALA A 9 -56.39 7.80 -32.70
N GLY A 10 -56.38 8.97 -32.07
CA GLY A 10 -55.15 9.75 -31.93
C GLY A 10 -54.11 8.88 -31.22
N THR A 11 -52.91 8.82 -31.79
CA THR A 11 -51.75 8.25 -31.11
C THR A 11 -50.56 9.16 -31.35
N GLU A 12 -50.04 9.66 -30.24
CA GLU A 12 -48.92 10.58 -30.09
C GLU A 12 -47.69 10.16 -30.90
N PRO A 13 -46.80 11.10 -31.28
CA PRO A 13 -45.52 10.71 -31.86
C PRO A 13 -44.74 9.88 -30.83
N ALA A 14 -44.40 8.64 -31.21
CA ALA A 14 -43.65 7.73 -30.37
C ALA A 14 -42.38 8.39 -29.84
N ALA A 15 -42.27 8.49 -28.51
CA ALA A 15 -41.10 9.04 -27.85
C ALA A 15 -39.83 8.30 -28.35
N PRO A 16 -38.74 9.03 -28.66
CA PRO A 16 -37.53 8.40 -29.17
C PRO A 16 -37.01 7.38 -28.15
N PRO A 17 -36.41 6.27 -28.61
CA PRO A 17 -35.92 5.23 -27.72
C PRO A 17 -34.99 5.88 -26.71
N ARG A 18 -35.35 5.73 -25.43
CA ARG A 18 -34.60 6.27 -24.30
C ARG A 18 -33.24 5.58 -24.32
N ARG A 19 -32.28 6.18 -25.03
CA ARG A 19 -30.91 5.66 -25.18
C ARG A 19 -30.46 5.27 -23.79
N LEU A 20 -30.23 3.98 -23.62
CA LEU A 20 -29.82 3.39 -22.37
C LEU A 20 -28.57 4.13 -21.93
N ARG A 21 -28.73 5.01 -20.93
CA ARG A 21 -27.69 5.89 -20.38
C ARG A 21 -26.70 5.07 -19.53
N ASN A 22 -26.31 3.89 -20.02
CA ASN A 22 -25.43 2.95 -19.34
C ASN A 22 -24.15 2.67 -20.15
N ASP A 23 -24.20 2.72 -21.48
CA ASP A 23 -23.00 2.49 -22.31
C ASP A 23 -21.92 3.56 -22.08
N SER A 24 -22.32 4.79 -21.74
CA SER A 24 -21.40 5.85 -21.38
C SER A 24 -20.69 5.61 -20.04
N TYR A 25 -21.34 4.91 -19.09
CA TYR A 25 -20.78 4.67 -17.76
C TYR A 25 -19.80 3.49 -17.80
N LEU A 26 -20.19 2.38 -18.44
CA LEU A 26 -19.26 1.27 -18.68
C LEU A 26 -18.07 1.72 -19.54
N GLY A 27 -18.30 2.54 -20.57
CA GLY A 27 -17.22 3.12 -21.36
C GLY A 27 -16.27 4.00 -20.54
N ALA A 28 -16.77 4.75 -19.56
CA ALA A 28 -15.96 5.62 -18.70
C ALA A 28 -15.21 4.88 -17.58
N VAL A 29 -15.74 3.74 -17.11
CA VAL A 29 -15.05 2.89 -16.14
C VAL A 29 -13.95 2.05 -16.82
N THR A 30 -14.17 1.67 -18.08
CA THR A 30 -13.26 0.73 -18.78
C THR A 30 -12.24 1.42 -19.69
N ARG A 31 -12.52 2.65 -20.17
CA ARG A 31 -11.52 3.42 -20.90
C ARG A 31 -10.60 4.10 -19.89
N ASP A 32 -9.32 3.85 -20.02
CA ASP A 32 -8.27 4.64 -19.38
C ASP A 32 -8.67 6.11 -19.42
N ASN A 33 -8.87 6.68 -18.24
CA ASN A 33 -9.41 8.02 -18.07
C ASN A 33 -8.34 9.05 -18.48
N VAL A 34 -8.13 9.22 -19.79
CA VAL A 34 -7.20 10.15 -20.43
C VAL A 34 -7.53 11.63 -20.09
N ILE A 35 -8.71 11.90 -19.49
CA ILE A 35 -9.18 13.24 -19.11
C ILE A 35 -8.97 13.55 -17.61
N VAL A 36 -8.33 12.66 -16.82
CA VAL A 36 -7.93 13.01 -15.45
C VAL A 36 -6.69 13.88 -15.54
N ARG A 37 -6.82 15.18 -15.24
CA ARG A 37 -5.75 16.20 -15.35
C ARG A 37 -4.44 15.85 -14.63
N ALA A 38 -4.44 14.87 -13.72
CA ALA A 38 -3.24 14.36 -13.06
C ALA A 38 -2.86 12.92 -13.45
N GLY A 39 -3.73 12.10 -14.06
CA GLY A 39 -3.45 10.66 -14.27
C GLY A 39 -3.31 9.84 -12.98
N LEU A 40 -3.49 8.51 -13.07
CA LEU A 40 -3.47 7.63 -11.88
C LEU A 40 -2.13 7.69 -11.13
N GLN A 41 -0.99 7.65 -11.82
CA GLN A 41 0.35 7.60 -11.20
C GLN A 41 0.64 8.83 -10.33
N ASN A 42 0.32 10.05 -10.80
CA ASN A 42 0.54 11.25 -9.98
C ASN A 42 -0.37 11.27 -8.74
N VAL A 43 -1.61 10.78 -8.86
CA VAL A 43 -2.52 10.66 -7.71
C VAL A 43 -1.94 9.71 -6.67
N LEU A 44 -1.36 8.58 -7.09
CA LEU A 44 -0.69 7.64 -6.19
C LEU A 44 0.51 8.32 -5.50
N GLN A 45 1.36 9.02 -6.24
CA GLN A 45 2.54 9.70 -5.69
C GLN A 45 2.18 10.76 -4.65
N VAL A 46 1.18 11.59 -4.95
CA VAL A 46 0.68 12.59 -3.99
C VAL A 46 0.08 11.90 -2.78
N PHE A 47 -0.74 10.87 -2.98
CA PHE A 47 -1.34 10.12 -1.87
C PHE A 47 -0.28 9.53 -0.95
N MET A 48 0.73 8.84 -1.48
CA MET A 48 1.80 8.22 -0.68
C MET A 48 2.57 9.26 0.14
N THR A 49 2.89 10.39 -0.47
CA THR A 49 3.62 11.46 0.20
C THR A 49 2.78 12.09 1.30
N GLN A 50 1.51 12.36 1.03
CA GLN A 50 0.63 13.02 2.00
C GLN A 50 0.19 12.11 3.13
N ALA A 51 -0.07 10.83 2.85
CA ALA A 51 -0.45 9.84 3.87
C ALA A 51 0.70 9.54 4.84
N ALA A 52 1.96 9.73 4.41
CA ALA A 52 3.13 9.61 5.29
C ALA A 52 3.13 10.60 6.45
N ASN A 53 2.47 11.76 6.32
CA ASN A 53 2.43 12.78 7.37
C ASN A 53 1.73 12.29 8.66
N VAL A 54 0.86 11.28 8.57
CA VAL A 54 0.20 10.69 9.75
C VAL A 54 1.22 10.06 10.72
N PHE A 55 2.32 9.51 10.19
CA PHE A 55 3.40 8.93 11.00
C PHE A 55 4.22 9.98 11.74
N LEU A 56 4.19 11.23 11.25
CA LEU A 56 4.94 12.36 11.79
C LEU A 56 4.07 13.31 12.61
N ALA A 57 2.76 13.07 12.63
CA ALA A 57 1.81 13.86 13.39
C ALA A 57 2.21 13.84 14.87
N THR A 58 2.49 15.02 15.42
CA THR A 58 2.78 15.20 16.83
C THR A 58 1.50 15.67 17.52
N PRO A 59 1.08 15.07 18.65
CA PRO A 59 -0.07 15.57 19.40
C PRO A 59 0.19 17.02 19.85
N SER A 60 -0.84 17.87 19.74
CA SER A 60 -0.73 19.27 20.16
C SER A 60 -0.34 19.36 21.64
N PRO A 61 0.69 20.16 22.00
CA PRO A 61 1.09 20.34 23.40
C PRO A 61 0.04 21.10 24.23
N VAL A 62 -0.91 21.77 23.58
CA VAL A 62 -2.03 22.46 24.22
C VAL A 62 -3.29 21.65 23.95
N ALA A 63 -3.57 20.70 24.84
CA ALA A 63 -4.78 19.89 24.77
C ALA A 63 -5.94 20.66 25.44
N PRO A 64 -7.09 20.85 24.75
CA PRO A 64 -8.25 21.46 25.38
C PRO A 64 -8.79 20.61 26.54
N PRO A 65 -9.50 21.21 27.51
CA PRO A 65 -10.13 20.46 28.60
C PRO A 65 -11.07 19.39 28.04
N GLY A 66 -10.87 18.13 28.43
CA GLY A 66 -11.65 16.97 27.92
C GLY A 66 -11.05 16.29 26.69
N ALA A 67 -9.87 16.69 26.23
CA ALA A 67 -9.14 15.95 25.19
C ALA A 67 -8.74 14.54 25.65
N LEU A 68 -8.61 13.63 24.68
CA LEU A 68 -8.13 12.26 24.90
C LEU A 68 -6.78 12.27 25.65
N SER A 69 -6.58 11.25 26.50
CA SER A 69 -5.28 11.04 27.13
C SER A 69 -4.18 10.82 26.08
N GLN A 70 -2.94 11.11 26.45
CA GLN A 70 -1.79 10.90 25.55
C GLN A 70 -1.69 9.45 25.06
N GLN A 71 -2.07 8.47 25.88
CA GLN A 71 -2.10 7.07 25.49
C GLN A 71 -3.19 6.78 24.44
N GLN A 72 -4.39 7.33 24.60
CA GLN A 72 -5.47 7.17 23.63
C GLN A 72 -5.14 7.82 22.29
N LEU A 73 -4.50 9.00 22.30
CA LEU A 73 -4.01 9.66 21.08
C LEU A 73 -2.96 8.80 20.36
N LEU A 74 -2.06 8.16 21.11
CA LEU A 74 -1.05 7.26 20.55
C LEU A 74 -1.68 6.01 19.92
N GLU A 75 -2.71 5.44 20.56
CA GLU A 75 -3.44 4.28 20.05
C GLU A 75 -4.15 4.61 18.73
N GLU A 76 -4.90 5.71 18.68
CA GLU A 76 -5.58 6.19 17.47
C GLU A 76 -4.59 6.50 16.33
N GLN A 77 -3.46 7.13 16.65
CA GLN A 77 -2.40 7.37 15.67
C GLN A 77 -1.82 6.05 15.15
N THR A 78 -1.55 5.10 16.05
CA THR A 78 -1.02 3.77 15.70
C THR A 78 -1.96 3.04 14.75
N ASP A 79 -3.25 3.05 15.02
CA ASP A 79 -4.24 2.39 14.17
C ASP A 79 -4.42 3.08 12.83
N THR A 80 -4.31 4.41 12.79
CA THR A 80 -4.30 5.16 11.53
C THR A 80 -3.05 4.86 10.72
N CYS A 81 -1.87 4.78 11.34
CA CYS A 81 -0.63 4.36 10.68
C CYS A 81 -0.74 2.94 10.11
N LYS A 82 -1.28 1.98 10.88
CA LYS A 82 -1.52 0.60 10.39
C LYS A 82 -2.44 0.59 9.17
N ARG A 83 -3.50 1.40 9.18
CA ARG A 83 -4.40 1.54 8.02
C ARG A 83 -3.67 2.06 6.79
N VAL A 84 -2.83 3.09 6.93
CA VAL A 84 -2.01 3.60 5.82
C VAL A 84 -1.05 2.53 5.29
N LEU A 85 -0.35 1.78 6.16
CA LEU A 85 0.50 0.67 5.74
C LEU A 85 -0.28 -0.40 4.96
N ASN A 86 -1.52 -0.71 5.38
CA ASN A 86 -2.35 -1.66 4.65
C ASN A 86 -2.75 -1.14 3.27
N ILE A 87 -2.99 0.16 3.11
CA ILE A 87 -3.24 0.76 1.79
C ILE A 87 -1.98 0.63 0.91
N TYR A 88 -0.79 0.89 1.45
CA TYR A 88 0.46 0.68 0.71
C TYR A 88 0.64 -0.78 0.29
N ARG A 89 0.37 -1.74 1.18
CA ARG A 89 0.40 -3.17 0.84
C ARG A 89 -0.58 -3.52 -0.28
N TYR A 90 -1.78 -2.96 -0.23
CA TYR A 90 -2.77 -3.15 -1.30
C TYR A 90 -2.26 -2.60 -2.63
N MET A 91 -1.69 -1.38 -2.64
CA MET A 91 -1.10 -0.77 -3.83
C MET A 91 -0.02 -1.66 -4.44
N VAL A 92 0.90 -2.17 -3.62
CA VAL A 92 2.01 -3.05 -4.04
C VAL A 92 1.52 -4.35 -4.70
N MET A 93 0.38 -4.88 -4.25
CA MET A 93 -0.12 -6.16 -4.71
C MET A 93 -1.12 -6.06 -5.86
N HIS A 94 -1.90 -4.98 -5.92
CA HIS A 94 -3.09 -4.90 -6.77
C HIS A 94 -3.12 -3.69 -7.71
N VAL A 95 -2.21 -2.73 -7.57
CA VAL A 95 -2.20 -1.52 -8.40
C VAL A 95 -0.98 -1.52 -9.32
N ALA A 96 -1.21 -1.32 -10.61
CA ALA A 96 -0.13 -1.14 -11.58
C ALA A 96 0.55 0.22 -11.34
N MET A 97 1.83 0.17 -10.96
CA MET A 97 2.67 1.35 -10.72
C MET A 97 3.79 1.41 -11.75
N ASP A 98 4.07 2.60 -12.25
CA ASP A 98 5.25 2.86 -13.08
C ASP A 98 6.52 2.96 -12.22
N ALA A 99 7.69 3.02 -12.87
CA ALA A 99 8.97 3.08 -12.18
C ALA A 99 9.08 4.25 -11.19
N ASN A 100 8.55 5.43 -11.55
CA ASN A 100 8.58 6.61 -10.70
C ASN A 100 7.69 6.43 -9.46
N SER A 101 6.53 5.81 -9.61
CA SER A 101 5.60 5.57 -8.49
C SER A 101 6.10 4.48 -7.55
N TRP A 102 6.75 3.44 -8.10
CA TRP A 102 7.49 2.46 -7.28
C TRP A 102 8.61 3.15 -6.48
N GLU A 103 9.43 3.95 -7.13
CA GLU A 103 10.51 4.69 -6.48
C GLU A 103 9.97 5.60 -5.37
N GLN A 104 8.89 6.34 -5.64
CA GLN A 104 8.27 7.20 -4.64
C GLN A 104 7.76 6.41 -3.43
N LEU A 105 7.13 5.26 -3.65
CA LEU A 105 6.68 4.39 -2.55
C LEU A 105 7.85 3.92 -1.69
N LEU A 106 8.93 3.48 -2.32
CA LEU A 106 10.13 3.01 -1.63
C LEU A 106 10.77 4.12 -0.80
N LEU A 107 10.91 5.32 -1.37
CA LEU A 107 11.44 6.50 -0.66
C LEU A 107 10.56 6.88 0.53
N VAL A 108 9.24 6.91 0.36
CA VAL A 108 8.30 7.20 1.44
C VAL A 108 8.41 6.16 2.56
N LEU A 109 8.49 4.87 2.23
CA LEU A 109 8.64 3.82 3.23
C LEU A 109 9.98 3.92 3.97
N LEU A 110 11.09 4.16 3.28
CA LEU A 110 12.39 4.42 3.93
C LEU A 110 12.31 5.59 4.89
N GLN A 111 11.69 6.69 4.47
CA GLN A 111 11.58 7.90 5.26
C GLN A 111 10.72 7.68 6.51
N ILE A 112 9.56 7.03 6.36
CA ILE A 112 8.70 6.65 7.49
C ILE A 112 9.49 5.77 8.47
N THR A 113 10.14 4.71 7.99
CA THR A 113 10.90 3.80 8.86
C THR A 113 12.06 4.53 9.56
N SER A 114 12.77 5.42 8.86
CA SER A 114 13.85 6.23 9.42
C SER A 114 13.40 7.19 10.52
N LEU A 115 12.22 7.80 10.36
CA LEU A 115 11.69 8.78 11.31
C LEU A 115 10.96 8.13 12.49
N VAL A 116 10.25 7.03 12.26
CA VAL A 116 9.46 6.33 13.28
C VAL A 116 10.35 5.42 14.14
N LEU A 117 11.39 4.81 13.57
CA LEU A 117 12.30 3.91 14.27
C LEU A 117 13.63 4.58 14.58
N THR A 118 13.88 4.78 15.86
CA THR A 118 15.16 5.32 16.36
C THR A 118 16.27 4.27 16.26
N LYS A 119 17.53 4.72 16.18
CA LYS A 119 18.71 3.84 16.12
C LYS A 119 18.76 2.83 17.27
N VAL A 120 18.40 3.28 18.47
CA VAL A 120 18.30 2.41 19.65
C VAL A 120 16.82 2.19 19.96
N PRO A 121 16.36 0.94 20.08
CA PRO A 121 14.99 0.66 20.46
C PRO A 121 14.70 1.18 21.88
N PRO A 122 13.52 1.76 22.13
CA PRO A 122 13.15 2.23 23.46
C PRO A 122 13.04 1.06 24.45
N LYS A 123 13.43 1.30 25.70
CA LYS A 123 13.38 0.28 26.78
C LYS A 123 11.98 -0.31 26.97
N ARG A 124 10.93 0.48 26.69
CA ARG A 124 9.54 0.05 26.70
C ARG A 124 8.92 0.33 25.33
N LYS A 125 8.92 -0.69 24.46
CA LYS A 125 8.33 -0.62 23.11
C LYS A 125 6.86 -0.19 23.14
N GLN A 126 6.11 -0.60 24.17
CA GLN A 126 4.68 -0.32 24.35
C GLN A 126 4.34 1.15 24.66
N GLU A 127 5.34 2.00 24.87
CA GLU A 127 5.13 3.43 25.17
C GLU A 127 5.38 4.32 23.94
N THR A 128 5.77 3.73 22.80
CA THR A 128 6.19 4.48 21.61
C THR A 128 5.50 3.99 20.36
N LEU A 129 5.21 4.92 19.43
CA LEU A 129 4.66 4.62 18.12
C LEU A 129 5.54 3.60 17.36
N GLY A 130 6.86 3.81 17.39
CA GLY A 130 7.82 2.93 16.73
C GLY A 130 7.83 1.52 17.27
N GLY A 131 7.62 1.32 18.58
CA GLY A 131 7.56 -0.02 19.17
C GLY A 131 6.35 -0.83 18.70
N PHE A 132 5.17 -0.21 18.54
CA PHE A 132 3.98 -0.89 18.02
C PHE A 132 4.03 -1.11 16.51
N LEU A 133 4.63 -0.17 15.77
CA LEU A 133 4.68 -0.23 14.32
C LEU A 133 5.87 -1.01 13.76
N ALA A 134 6.94 -1.22 14.52
CA ALA A 134 8.17 -1.85 14.04
C ALA A 134 7.94 -3.15 13.25
N PRO A 135 7.19 -4.16 13.75
CA PRO A 135 6.96 -5.38 12.99
C PRO A 135 6.23 -5.12 11.66
N ALA A 136 5.18 -4.29 11.69
CA ALA A 136 4.41 -3.96 10.50
C ALA A 136 5.22 -3.14 9.48
N LEU A 137 6.08 -2.24 9.95
CA LEU A 137 6.96 -1.42 9.11
C LEU A 137 8.02 -2.27 8.43
N PHE A 138 8.74 -3.12 9.18
CA PHE A 138 9.78 -3.97 8.60
C PHE A 138 9.21 -4.93 7.56
N GLN A 139 8.09 -5.58 7.87
CA GLN A 139 7.41 -6.46 6.92
C GLN A 139 6.98 -5.70 5.66
N THR A 140 6.33 -4.54 5.82
CA THR A 140 5.88 -3.75 4.65
C THR A 140 7.06 -3.30 3.82
N LEU A 141 8.10 -2.76 4.46
CA LEU A 141 9.29 -2.25 3.78
C LEU A 141 9.98 -3.37 3.00
N ILE A 142 10.34 -4.48 3.65
CA ILE A 142 11.11 -5.56 3.03
C ILE A 142 10.31 -6.24 1.91
N VAL A 143 9.03 -6.56 2.13
CA VAL A 143 8.18 -7.18 1.10
C VAL A 143 7.99 -6.26 -0.09
N THR A 144 7.72 -4.97 0.16
CA THR A 144 7.59 -3.98 -0.92
C THR A 144 8.89 -3.85 -1.70
N TRP A 145 10.03 -3.90 -1.02
CA TRP A 145 11.35 -3.83 -1.65
C TRP A 145 11.58 -4.99 -2.62
N ILE A 146 11.30 -6.21 -2.18
CA ILE A 146 11.40 -7.41 -3.02
C ILE A 146 10.46 -7.27 -4.21
N LYS A 147 9.20 -6.93 -3.97
CA LYS A 147 8.21 -6.80 -5.03
C LYS A 147 8.63 -5.76 -6.07
N ALA A 148 9.16 -4.61 -5.64
CA ALA A 148 9.66 -3.58 -6.55
C ALA A 148 10.80 -4.11 -7.43
N ASN A 149 11.78 -4.83 -6.86
CA ASN A 149 12.87 -5.44 -7.63
C ASN A 149 12.40 -6.48 -8.66
N LEU A 150 11.22 -7.09 -8.45
CA LEU A 150 10.61 -8.00 -9.42
C LEU A 150 9.82 -7.30 -10.52
N ASN A 151 9.45 -6.03 -10.34
CA ASN A 151 8.60 -5.28 -11.27
C ASN A 151 9.37 -4.21 -12.06
N VAL A 152 10.38 -3.59 -11.46
CA VAL A 152 11.15 -2.50 -12.04
C VAL A 152 12.64 -2.61 -11.67
N ALA A 153 13.50 -2.06 -12.52
CA ALA A 153 14.92 -1.92 -12.19
C ALA A 153 15.10 -0.82 -11.13
N VAL A 154 15.28 -1.23 -9.88
CA VAL A 154 15.51 -0.30 -8.76
C VAL A 154 16.91 0.31 -8.88
N LYS A 155 17.01 1.64 -8.70
CA LYS A 155 18.27 2.37 -8.77
C LYS A 155 19.27 1.87 -7.71
N PRO A 156 20.57 1.69 -8.05
CA PRO A 156 21.59 1.25 -7.09
C PRO A 156 21.68 2.14 -5.85
N GLU A 157 21.50 3.45 -5.99
CA GLU A 157 21.59 4.40 -4.90
C GLU A 157 20.49 4.17 -3.86
N LEU A 158 19.28 3.83 -4.32
CA LEU A 158 18.14 3.55 -3.45
C LEU A 158 18.36 2.23 -2.67
N TRP A 159 18.99 1.24 -3.30
CA TRP A 159 19.42 0.02 -2.63
C TRP A 159 20.46 0.30 -1.53
N GLN A 160 21.42 1.19 -1.78
CA GLN A 160 22.38 1.60 -0.75
C GLN A 160 21.67 2.25 0.44
N SER A 161 20.73 3.19 0.20
CA SER A 161 19.94 3.81 1.27
C SER A 161 19.13 2.80 2.07
N PHE A 162 18.57 1.78 1.41
CA PHE A 162 17.87 0.70 2.09
C PHE A 162 18.80 -0.13 2.99
N MET A 163 19.94 -0.55 2.47
CA MET A 163 20.94 -1.30 3.24
C MET A 163 21.46 -0.49 4.43
N GLU A 164 21.81 0.78 4.22
CA GLU A 164 22.24 1.68 5.30
C GLU A 164 21.19 1.80 6.40
N LEU A 165 19.91 1.97 6.03
CA LEU A 165 18.81 2.03 6.97
C LEU A 165 18.69 0.73 7.78
N LEU A 166 18.73 -0.43 7.12
CA LEU A 166 18.65 -1.73 7.81
C LEU A 166 19.84 -1.92 8.76
N THR A 167 21.06 -1.62 8.31
CA THR A 167 22.27 -1.71 9.14
C THR A 167 22.15 -0.84 10.39
N ARG A 168 21.65 0.39 10.25
CA ARG A 168 21.44 1.31 11.38
C ARG A 168 20.40 0.79 12.39
N LEU A 169 19.43 0.00 11.94
CA LEU A 169 18.33 -0.51 12.75
C LEU A 169 18.55 -1.95 13.25
N THR A 170 19.75 -2.51 13.09
CA THR A 170 20.09 -3.89 13.53
C THR A 170 19.85 -4.18 15.02
N HIS A 171 19.78 -3.16 15.87
CA HIS A 171 19.41 -3.32 17.28
C HIS A 171 17.94 -3.70 17.50
N TRP A 172 17.08 -3.55 16.49
CA TRP A 172 15.69 -3.99 16.56
C TRP A 172 15.58 -5.48 16.23
N GLU A 173 15.27 -6.32 17.23
CA GLU A 173 15.06 -7.76 17.01
C GLU A 173 14.00 -8.05 15.94
N ASP A 174 12.98 -7.21 15.84
CA ASP A 174 11.90 -7.34 14.85
C ASP A 174 12.44 -7.27 13.42
N LEU A 175 13.49 -6.45 13.19
CA LEU A 175 14.19 -6.41 11.90
C LEU A 175 14.91 -7.73 11.63
N ILE A 176 15.67 -8.23 12.61
CA ILE A 176 16.47 -9.46 12.43
C ILE A 176 15.55 -10.66 12.13
N LYS A 177 14.43 -10.76 12.85
CA LYS A 177 13.42 -11.82 12.64
C LYS A 177 12.81 -11.73 11.24
N GLU A 178 12.39 -10.54 10.81
CA GLU A 178 11.76 -10.36 9.51
C GLU A 178 12.75 -10.56 8.35
N TRP A 179 13.99 -10.09 8.52
CA TRP A 179 15.07 -10.31 7.56
C TRP A 179 15.41 -11.80 7.42
N ALA A 180 15.57 -12.51 8.53
CA ALA A 180 15.85 -13.95 8.52
C ALA A 180 14.74 -14.73 7.80
N LYS A 181 13.47 -14.47 8.15
CA LYS A 181 12.30 -15.07 7.49
C LYS A 181 12.29 -14.80 5.99
N THR A 182 12.62 -13.57 5.59
CA THR A 182 12.69 -13.16 4.20
C THR A 182 13.78 -13.92 3.45
N MET A 183 14.99 -13.96 4.01
CA MET A 183 16.12 -14.69 3.41
C MET A 183 15.84 -16.18 3.29
N GLU A 184 15.21 -16.79 4.28
CA GLU A 184 14.78 -18.19 4.21
C GLU A 184 13.79 -18.42 3.06
N THR A 185 12.79 -17.55 2.94
CA THR A 185 11.79 -17.62 1.87
C THR A 185 12.43 -17.47 0.49
N LEU A 186 13.30 -16.47 0.32
CA LEU A 186 14.02 -16.25 -0.95
C LEU A 186 14.93 -17.43 -1.27
N THR A 187 15.67 -17.96 -0.30
CA THR A 187 16.55 -19.12 -0.48
C THR A 187 15.75 -20.34 -0.93
N ARG A 188 14.60 -20.60 -0.31
CA ARG A 188 13.69 -21.69 -0.67
C ARG A 188 13.17 -21.56 -2.11
N VAL A 189 12.70 -20.37 -2.47
CA VAL A 189 12.19 -20.07 -3.82
C VAL A 189 13.29 -20.23 -4.86
N LEU A 190 14.49 -19.71 -4.60
CA LEU A 190 15.63 -19.84 -5.51
C LEU A 190 16.12 -21.29 -5.63
N ALA A 191 16.18 -22.03 -4.52
CA ALA A 191 16.58 -23.43 -4.53
C ALA A 191 15.66 -24.28 -5.41
N ARG A 192 14.35 -24.04 -5.31
CA ARG A 192 13.35 -24.69 -6.16
C ARG A 192 13.45 -24.26 -7.63
N HIS A 193 13.64 -22.97 -7.90
CA HIS A 193 13.67 -22.49 -9.29
C HIS A 193 14.97 -22.80 -10.04
N VAL A 194 16.12 -22.77 -9.36
CA VAL A 194 17.44 -22.96 -9.98
C VAL A 194 17.87 -24.42 -9.94
N TYR A 195 17.56 -25.13 -8.86
CA TYR A 195 18.04 -26.49 -8.62
C TYR A 195 16.93 -27.55 -8.55
N SER A 196 15.65 -27.15 -8.64
CA SER A 196 14.51 -28.05 -8.45
C SER A 196 14.54 -28.79 -7.10
N LEU A 197 15.12 -28.17 -6.07
CA LEU A 197 15.22 -28.71 -4.71
C LEU A 197 14.09 -28.14 -3.83
N ASP A 198 13.29 -29.01 -3.22
CA ASP A 198 12.25 -28.62 -2.26
C ASP A 198 12.78 -28.66 -0.81
N LEU A 199 13.27 -27.51 -0.32
CA LEU A 199 13.80 -27.35 1.04
C LEU A 199 12.70 -27.39 2.14
N THR A 200 11.44 -27.64 1.79
CA THR A 200 10.35 -27.91 2.76
C THR A 200 10.43 -29.31 3.35
N GLU A 201 11.04 -30.25 2.61
CA GLU A 201 11.20 -31.64 3.01
C GLU A 201 12.61 -31.93 3.53
N ALA A 202 13.11 -31.12 4.46
CA ALA A 202 14.24 -31.62 5.26
C ALA A 202 13.72 -32.81 6.08
N PRO A 203 14.19 -34.05 5.85
CA PRO A 203 13.75 -35.16 6.66
C PRO A 203 14.25 -34.92 8.08
N ALA A 204 13.34 -34.98 9.04
CA ALA A 204 13.70 -35.31 10.41
C ALA A 204 14.27 -36.75 10.40
N ALA A 205 15.52 -36.92 9.98
CA ALA A 205 16.22 -38.19 10.02
C ALA A 205 17.74 -37.97 10.06
N GLY A 206 18.32 -38.29 11.22
CA GLY A 206 19.76 -38.27 11.45
C GLY A 206 20.14 -38.22 12.92
N ALA A 207 19.45 -39.01 13.76
CA ALA A 207 19.95 -39.45 15.06
C ALA A 207 20.47 -40.88 14.91
#